data_AF-A0A645ENY0-F1
#
_entry.id   AF-A0A645ENY0-F1
#
_cell.length_a   1.000
_cell.length_b   1.000
_cell.length_c   1.000
_cell.angle_alpha   90.00
_cell.angle_beta   90.00
_cell.angle_gamma   90.00
#
_symmetry.space_group_name_H-M   'P 1'
#
loop_
_entity.id
_entity.type
_entity.pdbx_description
1 polymer ?
#
loop_
_entity_poly.entity_id
_entity_poly.type
_entity_poly.pdbx_seq_one_letter_code
_entity_poly.pdbx_strand_id
1 'polypeptide(L)'
;MGDTFGDWDKDKASNLFTVNLETRTVVSPPTTTNGNLRMYVSHPWIPDWWQAEFNVYGTTIEYRNDGGDQAAVAVTAGQVATLHFDDNTGSIK
;
A
#
# COMPACT_ATOMS: atom_id res chain seq x y z
N MET A 1 5.23 2.35 -1.70
CA MET A 1 6.10 3.18 -2.55
C MET A 1 6.08 4.63 -2.05
N GLY A 2 6.81 5.53 -2.70
CA GLY A 2 6.85 6.95 -2.36
C GLY A 2 7.85 7.24 -1.25
N ASP A 3 7.77 8.44 -0.69
CA ASP A 3 8.77 8.98 0.24
C ASP A 3 9.06 8.05 1.43
N THR A 4 8.05 7.30 1.91
CA THR A 4 8.18 6.32 3.03
C THR A 4 9.04 5.11 2.69
N PHE A 5 9.43 4.95 1.42
CA PHE A 5 10.34 3.93 0.90
C PHE A 5 11.53 4.52 0.11
N GLY A 6 11.72 5.84 0.16
CA GLY A 6 12.87 6.57 -0.37
C GLY A 6 12.78 7.05 -1.81
N ASP A 7 11.83 6.55 -2.61
CA ASP A 7 11.64 6.95 -4.01
C ASP A 7 10.23 6.61 -4.51
N TRP A 8 9.94 7.07 -5.73
CA TRP A 8 8.67 6.87 -6.43
C TRP A 8 8.78 5.84 -7.57
N ASP A 9 9.85 5.04 -7.58
CA ASP A 9 10.05 4.03 -8.62
C ASP A 9 9.02 2.91 -8.46
N LYS A 10 8.27 2.64 -9.54
CA LYS A 10 7.34 1.52 -9.56
C LYS A 10 8.08 0.19 -9.65
N ASP A 11 7.42 -0.84 -9.14
CA ASP A 11 7.77 -2.25 -9.24
C ASP A 11 9.12 -2.58 -8.57
N LYS A 12 9.50 -1.78 -7.57
CA LYS A 12 10.69 -1.99 -6.76
C LYS A 12 10.56 -3.26 -5.92
N ALA A 13 11.37 -4.26 -6.24
CA ALA A 13 11.33 -5.58 -5.59
C ALA A 13 11.48 -5.52 -4.05
N SER A 14 12.23 -4.57 -3.52
CA SER A 14 12.39 -4.38 -2.06
C SER A 14 11.13 -3.92 -1.35
N ASN A 15 10.16 -3.37 -2.09
CA ASN A 15 8.92 -2.81 -1.55
C ASN A 15 7.73 -3.78 -1.75
N LEU A 16 7.97 -4.98 -2.30
CA LEU A 16 6.94 -5.96 -2.59
C LEU A 16 6.36 -6.53 -1.29
N PHE A 17 5.03 -6.62 -1.25
CA PHE A 17 4.31 -7.19 -0.11
C PHE A 17 4.43 -8.71 -0.11
N THR A 18 4.44 -9.30 1.07
CA THR A 18 4.44 -10.76 1.23
C THR A 18 3.02 -11.26 1.42
N VAL A 19 2.65 -12.30 0.68
CA VAL A 19 1.36 -12.98 0.82
C VAL A 19 1.49 -14.16 1.78
N ASN A 20 0.60 -14.25 2.76
CA ASN A 20 0.47 -15.40 3.63
C ASN A 20 -0.92 -16.03 3.43
N LEU A 21 -0.96 -17.25 2.91
CA LEU A 21 -2.20 -17.96 2.58
C LEU A 21 -2.89 -18.58 3.80
N GLU A 22 -2.15 -18.85 4.88
CA GLU A 22 -2.69 -19.44 6.12
C GLU A 22 -3.48 -18.39 6.91
N THR A 23 -2.89 -17.22 7.09
CA THR A 23 -3.53 -16.08 7.79
C THR A 23 -4.33 -15.18 6.85
N ARG A 24 -4.26 -15.43 5.54
CA ARG A 24 -4.91 -14.65 4.47
C ARG A 24 -4.55 -13.17 4.48
N THR A 25 -3.31 -12.86 4.86
CA THR A 25 -2.79 -11.48 4.92
C THR A 25 -1.87 -11.17 3.76
N VAL A 26 -1.89 -9.92 3.33
CA VAL A 26 -0.85 -9.32 2.49
C VAL A 26 -0.15 -8.24 3.31
N VAL A 27 1.16 -8.38 3.53
CA VAL A 27 1.91 -7.59 4.51
C VAL A 27 3.03 -6.81 3.84
N SER A 28 3.11 -5.50 4.11
CA SER A 28 4.17 -4.64 3.57
C SER A 28 5.51 -4.91 4.25
N PRO A 29 6.64 -4.57 3.60
CA PRO A 29 7.87 -4.27 4.32
C PRO A 29 7.66 -3.09 5.29
N PRO A 30 8.47 -2.97 6.35
CA PRO A 30 8.44 -1.79 7.21
C PRO A 30 8.78 -0.53 6.42
N THR A 31 8.07 0.56 6.68
CA THR A 31 8.41 1.89 6.14
C THR A 31 9.80 2.30 6.61
N THR A 32 10.59 2.94 5.74
CA THR A 32 11.98 3.29 6.05
C THR A 32 12.13 4.69 6.65
N THR A 33 11.13 5.55 6.42
CA THR A 33 11.11 6.96 6.83
C THR A 33 9.69 7.39 7.20
N ASN A 34 9.58 8.55 7.86
CA ASN A 34 8.29 9.21 8.07
C ASN A 34 7.79 9.80 6.75
N GLY A 35 6.49 9.77 6.51
CA GLY A 35 5.91 10.33 5.30
C GLY A 35 4.47 9.90 5.10
N ASN A 36 3.99 9.99 3.86
CA ASN A 36 2.65 9.53 3.49
C ASN A 36 2.75 8.22 2.72
N LEU A 37 2.14 7.16 3.27
CA LEU A 37 2.16 5.83 2.67
C LEU A 37 1.35 5.83 1.36
N ARG A 38 1.92 5.22 0.30
CA ARG A 38 1.24 4.93 -0.97
C ARG A 38 1.38 3.46 -1.31
N MET A 39 0.26 2.81 -1.65
CA MET A 39 0.19 1.38 -1.98
C MET A 39 -0.59 1.17 -3.26
N TYR A 40 -0.22 0.15 -4.03
CA TYR A 40 -0.85 -0.14 -5.32
C TYR A 40 -0.64 -1.60 -5.70
N VAL A 41 -1.41 -2.07 -6.68
CA VAL A 41 -1.16 -3.34 -7.38
C VAL A 41 -0.58 -3.09 -8.77
N SER A 42 0.34 -3.95 -9.21
CA SER A 42 0.93 -3.89 -10.54
C SER A 42 0.40 -5.00 -11.42
N HIS A 43 0.06 -4.69 -12.67
CA HIS A 43 -0.32 -5.67 -13.69
C HIS A 43 0.07 -5.13 -15.08
N PRO A 44 0.48 -5.98 -16.04
CA PRO A 44 0.86 -5.52 -17.39
C PRO A 44 -0.21 -4.72 -18.15
N TRP A 45 -1.49 -4.84 -17.75
CA TRP A 45 -2.61 -4.11 -18.35
C TRP A 45 -2.95 -2.80 -17.63
N ILE A 46 -2.25 -2.48 -16.55
CA ILE A 46 -2.41 -1.24 -15.78
C ILE A 46 -1.23 -0.35 -16.15
N PRO A 47 -1.42 0.70 -16.97
CA PRO A 47 -0.35 1.55 -17.47
C PRO A 47 0.56 2.13 -16.38
N ASP A 48 -0.03 2.56 -15.28
CA ASP A 48 0.69 3.26 -14.22
C ASP A 48 0.18 2.91 -12.83
N TRP A 49 1.06 3.00 -11.83
CA TRP A 49 0.81 2.51 -10.47
C TRP A 49 -0.39 3.20 -9.81
N TRP A 50 -0.59 4.50 -10.06
CA TRP A 50 -1.66 5.28 -9.45
C TRP A 50 -3.04 4.88 -9.96
N GLN A 51 -3.14 4.20 -11.11
CA GLN A 51 -4.41 3.72 -11.66
C GLN A 51 -4.97 2.50 -10.92
N ALA A 52 -4.16 1.89 -10.04
CA ALA A 52 -4.58 0.81 -9.16
C ALA A 52 -4.07 1.04 -7.73
N GLU A 53 -4.04 2.31 -7.34
CA GLU A 53 -3.69 2.75 -5.98
C GLU A 53 -4.85 2.55 -5.02
N PHE A 54 -4.51 2.23 -3.78
CA PHE A 54 -5.44 2.14 -2.67
C PHE A 54 -4.71 2.46 -1.35
N ASN A 55 -5.48 2.69 -0.29
CA ASN A 55 -4.94 2.88 1.05
C ASN A 55 -5.90 2.37 2.13
N VAL A 56 -5.46 2.40 3.38
CA VAL A 56 -6.30 2.05 4.54
C VAL A 56 -6.78 3.33 5.23
N TYR A 57 -8.10 3.50 5.33
CA TYR A 57 -8.72 4.58 6.08
C TYR A 57 -9.55 3.99 7.22
N GLY A 58 -9.15 4.28 8.45
CA GLY A 58 -9.66 3.57 9.62
C GLY A 58 -9.28 2.08 9.54
N THR A 59 -10.27 1.22 9.29
CA THR A 59 -10.07 -0.23 9.11
C THR A 59 -10.33 -0.68 7.68
N THR A 60 -10.76 0.20 6.78
CA THR A 60 -11.25 -0.16 5.46
C THR A 60 -10.20 0.10 4.39
N ILE A 61 -10.06 -0.83 3.46
CA ILE A 61 -9.30 -0.60 2.23
C ILE A 61 -10.17 0.23 1.28
N GLU A 62 -9.68 1.42 0.90
CA GLU A 62 -10.33 2.26 -0.11
C GLU A 62 -9.46 2.39 -1.35
N TYR A 63 -10.08 2.20 -2.51
CA TYR A 63 -9.44 2.22 -3.83
C TYR A 63 -9.61 3.58 -4.48
N ARG A 64 -8.56 4.10 -5.10
CA ARG A 64 -8.58 5.37 -5.83
C ARG A 64 -9.58 5.36 -7.00
N ASN A 65 -9.68 4.23 -7.72
CA ASN A 65 -10.46 4.09 -8.95
C ASN A 65 -10.13 5.21 -9.96
N ASP A 66 -11.14 5.74 -10.66
CA ASP A 66 -11.01 6.90 -11.55
C ASP A 66 -10.99 8.25 -10.79
N GLY A 67 -10.78 8.22 -9.47
CA GLY A 67 -10.77 9.39 -8.61
C GLY A 67 -9.48 10.21 -8.64
N GLY A 68 -9.55 11.37 -8.00
CA GLY A 68 -8.37 12.21 -7.71
C GLY A 68 -7.45 11.59 -6.68
N ASP A 69 -6.46 12.37 -6.23
CA ASP A 69 -5.56 11.92 -5.16
C ASP A 69 -6.35 11.63 -3.87
N GLN A 70 -6.07 10.49 -3.25
CA GLN A 70 -6.68 10.12 -1.99
C GLN A 70 -6.09 10.95 -0.82
N ALA A 71 -6.80 11.02 0.30
CA ALA A 71 -6.32 11.72 1.50
C ALA A 71 -4.99 11.12 1.99
N ALA A 72 -4.09 11.98 2.47
CA ALA A 72 -2.77 11.56 2.93
C ALA A 72 -2.85 10.63 4.16
N VAL A 73 -2.11 9.52 4.12
CA VAL A 73 -2.00 8.56 5.23
C VAL A 73 -0.60 8.66 5.83
N ALA A 74 -0.47 9.47 6.88
CA ALA A 74 0.80 9.71 7.55
C ALA A 74 1.26 8.47 8.34
N VAL A 75 2.54 8.11 8.19
CA VAL A 75 3.18 6.99 8.88
C VAL A 75 4.55 7.41 9.42
N THR A 76 5.00 6.73 10.47
CA THR A 76 6.37 6.81 10.96
C THR A 76 7.21 5.67 10.40
N ALA A 77 8.54 5.82 10.45
CA ALA A 77 9.45 4.73 10.11
C ALA A 77 9.19 3.47 10.98
N GLY A 78 9.27 2.30 10.37
CA GLY A 78 9.08 1.00 11.00
C GLY A 78 7.65 0.47 10.98
N GLN A 79 6.67 1.28 10.57
CA GLN A 79 5.28 0.83 10.50
C GLN A 79 5.03 -0.14 9.34
N VAL A 80 4.09 -1.05 9.53
CA VAL A 80 3.73 -2.11 8.59
C VAL A 80 2.24 -2.04 8.28
N ALA A 81 1.91 -2.12 6.99
CA ALA A 81 0.53 -2.32 6.53
C ALA A 81 0.22 -3.81 6.44
N THR A 82 -0.87 -4.24 7.08
CA THR A 82 -1.42 -5.60 6.99
C THR A 82 -2.81 -5.50 6.36
N LEU A 83 -3.01 -6.21 5.26
CA LEU A 83 -4.21 -6.14 4.43
C LEU A 83 -4.91 -7.49 4.40
N HIS A 84 -6.24 -7.45 4.45
CA HIS A 84 -7.15 -8.58 4.33
C HIS A 84 -8.12 -8.29 3.17
N PHE A 85 -7.84 -8.85 2.00
CA PHE A 85 -8.66 -8.59 0.79
C PHE A 85 -9.96 -9.40 0.76
N ASP A 86 -10.09 -10.44 1.58
CA ASP A 86 -11.31 -11.26 1.68
C ASP A 86 -12.44 -10.57 2.47
N ASP A 87 -12.09 -9.69 3.41
CA ASP A 87 -13.06 -8.87 4.16
C ASP A 87 -12.94 -7.36 3.90
N ASN A 88 -12.03 -6.96 3.00
CA ASN A 88 -11.75 -5.57 2.62
C ASN A 88 -11.29 -4.70 3.80
N THR A 89 -10.51 -5.28 4.72
CA THR A 89 -9.97 -4.56 5.88
C THR A 89 -8.45 -4.44 5.86
N GLY A 90 -7.94 -3.50 6.64
CA GLY A 90 -6.50 -3.33 6.82
C GLY A 90 -6.15 -2.60 8.10
N SER A 91 -4.86 -2.62 8.43
CA SER A 91 -4.30 -1.82 9.52
C SER A 91 -2.88 -1.38 9.19
N ILE A 92 -2.48 -0.25 9.76
CA ILE A 92 -1.12 0.28 9.67
C ILE A 92 -0.63 0.48 11.10
N LYS A 93 0.43 -0.23 11.49
CA LYS A 93 0.93 -0.24 12.87
C LYS A 93 2.44 -0.13 12.89
#